data_AF-A0A945RU86-F1
#
_entry.id   AF-A0A945RU86-F1
#
_cell.length_a   1.000
_cell.length_b   1.000
_cell.length_c   1.000
_cell.angle_alpha   90.00
_cell.angle_beta   90.00
_cell.angle_gamma   90.00
#
_symmetry.space_group_name_H-M   'P 1'
#
loop_
_entity.id
_entity.type
_entity.pdbx_description
1 polymer ?
#
loop_
_entity_poly.entity_id
_entity_poly.type
_entity_poly.pdbx_seq_one_letter_code
_entity_poly.pdbx_strand_id
1 'polypeptide(L)'
;MKTTVKAAALRDAWSRLLRERQTAVTAGVAIVALAVGATVQSVFPPEPAPLIVLAGSSEMGAESYADIGLFVDYEYVAGADLSDEAGTGTVYELALTGDPRELLDTLGSVFGVEGTPGPSQFFDDLWPGYVLGPEDWTGPMLNLTWSGTGPWYYSDPAAYQDPVCREIPADEGVEESGRFDCDNPEPRGPLPSVTEARVMASELLALSGLDIAPSDIQVLAHDEWGVGLSAIVHIDGQETALEWSVFYAPGPVLASVSGHAATPVSRGTFDLVSPVSALDRLKSGQWWGSPAPEYQSDFDAVFEGGLAGEEYTLPEPGDVVTLTVTSADRAHLLVWDAEGTAWIVPGYIMRHGAQPWNASAVIAVREGVIELPEPVMVEPLMYEQGE
;
A
#
# COMPACT_ATOMS: atom_id res chain seq x y z
N MET A 1 -60.44 20.39 -40.59
CA MET A 1 -61.23 21.23 -39.67
C MET A 1 -60.54 21.19 -38.31
N LYS A 2 -60.22 22.35 -37.73
CA LYS A 2 -59.67 22.56 -36.36
C LYS A 2 -58.19 22.09 -36.19
N THR A 3 -57.29 22.79 -35.49
CA THR A 3 -57.44 23.94 -34.60
C THR A 3 -56.08 24.62 -34.40
N THR A 4 -56.06 25.94 -34.61
CA THR A 4 -55.01 26.87 -34.20
C THR A 4 -55.21 27.24 -32.73
N VAL A 5 -54.11 27.20 -31.96
CA VAL A 5 -53.67 28.17 -30.93
C VAL A 5 -54.75 28.82 -30.04
N LYS A 6 -54.61 28.68 -28.71
CA LYS A 6 -54.59 29.83 -27.77
C LYS A 6 -54.24 29.43 -26.34
N ALA A 7 -52.96 29.63 -26.01
CA ALA A 7 -52.51 29.93 -24.67
C ALA A 7 -53.08 31.29 -24.24
N ALA A 8 -54.09 31.31 -23.37
CA ALA A 8 -54.54 32.51 -22.63
C ALA A 8 -55.57 32.22 -21.50
N ALA A 9 -55.81 30.97 -21.08
CA ALA A 9 -56.96 30.65 -20.21
C ALA A 9 -56.63 29.81 -18.95
N LEU A 10 -55.37 29.81 -18.49
CA LEU A 10 -54.96 29.06 -17.29
C LEU A 10 -54.46 29.94 -16.13
N ARG A 11 -54.56 31.27 -16.25
CA ARG A 11 -54.12 32.22 -15.21
C ARG A 11 -55.25 32.78 -14.34
N ASP A 12 -56.51 32.41 -14.58
CA ASP A 12 -57.68 33.05 -13.95
C ASP A 12 -58.54 32.11 -13.08
N ALA A 13 -58.12 30.86 -12.89
CA ALA A 13 -58.83 29.86 -12.09
C ALA A 13 -58.32 29.75 -10.64
N TRP A 14 -57.15 30.33 -10.33
CA TRP A 14 -56.51 30.23 -9.01
C TRP A 14 -56.90 31.35 -8.02
N SER A 15 -57.65 32.36 -8.44
CA SER A 15 -58.04 33.51 -7.61
C SER A 15 -59.44 33.42 -6.99
N ARG A 16 -60.18 32.33 -7.25
CA ARG A 16 -61.57 32.12 -6.77
C ARG A 16 -61.77 31.01 -5.73
N LEU A 17 -60.73 30.29 -5.34
CA LEU A 17 -60.78 29.24 -4.30
C LEU A 17 -60.39 29.73 -2.89
N LEU A 18 -60.09 31.03 -2.73
CA LEU A 18 -59.55 31.63 -1.49
C LEU A 18 -60.54 32.55 -0.75
N ARG A 19 -61.84 32.47 -1.03
CA ARG A 19 -62.85 33.26 -0.31
C ARG A 19 -64.09 32.40 -0.06
N GLU A 20 -64.60 32.51 1.16
CA GLU A 20 -65.90 32.03 1.64
C GLU A 20 -65.97 30.59 2.16
N ARG A 21 -65.62 30.41 3.44
CA ARG A 21 -66.49 29.72 4.41
C ARG A 21 -66.04 29.97 5.85
N GLN A 22 -66.59 31.03 6.46
CA GLN A 22 -66.71 31.20 7.91
C GLN A 22 -68.19 31.38 8.25
N THR A 23 -68.69 30.58 9.22
CA THR A 23 -69.74 30.82 10.24
C THR A 23 -70.16 29.44 10.79
N ALA A 24 -69.67 28.96 11.93
CA ALA A 24 -70.02 29.28 13.33
C ALA A 24 -71.25 28.51 13.87
N VAL A 25 -71.03 27.50 14.74
CA VAL A 25 -71.90 27.13 15.87
C VAL A 25 -71.02 26.63 17.04
N THR A 26 -71.36 27.11 18.24
CA THR A 26 -70.62 27.16 19.50
C THR A 26 -70.94 26.04 20.50
N ALA A 27 -69.98 25.86 21.43
CA ALA A 27 -70.09 25.44 22.85
C ALA A 27 -70.03 23.94 23.23
N GLY A 28 -68.94 23.61 23.93
CA GLY A 28 -68.76 22.40 24.73
C GLY A 28 -67.38 22.41 25.39
N VAL A 29 -67.23 23.17 26.48
CA VAL A 29 -66.01 23.18 27.31
C VAL A 29 -65.92 21.86 28.07
N ALA A 30 -64.94 21.02 27.74
CA ALA A 30 -64.41 19.99 28.61
C ALA A 30 -62.88 20.15 28.63
N ILE A 31 -62.37 20.66 29.75
CA ILE A 31 -60.94 20.72 30.03
C ILE A 31 -60.47 19.28 30.25
N VAL A 32 -59.72 18.72 29.30
CA VAL A 32 -58.80 17.60 29.53
C VAL A 32 -57.46 18.03 28.97
N ALA A 33 -56.55 18.38 29.87
CA ALA A 33 -55.16 18.61 29.53
C ALA A 33 -54.54 17.27 29.06
N LEU A 34 -54.30 17.14 27.76
CA LEU A 34 -53.44 16.10 27.21
C LEU A 34 -52.27 16.80 26.53
N ALA A 35 -51.08 16.53 27.06
CA ALA A 35 -49.82 17.11 26.64
C ALA A 35 -49.58 16.89 25.15
N VAL A 36 -49.22 17.98 24.46
CA VAL A 36 -48.63 17.94 23.12
C VAL A 36 -47.25 17.30 23.24
N GLY A 37 -47.12 16.08 22.75
CA GLY A 37 -45.85 15.39 22.56
C GLY A 37 -45.74 14.92 21.12
N ALA A 38 -45.75 15.85 20.17
CA ALA A 38 -45.34 15.54 18.80
C ALA A 38 -43.81 15.42 18.81
N THR A 39 -43.32 14.21 19.04
CA THR A 39 -41.92 13.86 18.78
C THR A 39 -41.69 13.96 17.29
N VAL A 40 -41.15 15.09 16.84
CA VAL A 40 -40.39 15.15 15.59
C VAL A 40 -39.18 14.26 15.85
N GLN A 41 -39.27 12.98 15.48
CA GLN A 41 -38.07 12.18 15.30
C GLN A 41 -37.34 12.79 14.12
N SER A 42 -36.41 13.70 14.43
CA SER A 42 -35.34 14.07 13.51
C SER A 42 -34.59 12.77 13.22
N VAL A 43 -34.95 12.12 12.10
CA VAL A 43 -34.14 11.07 11.51
C VAL A 43 -32.88 11.78 11.03
N PHE A 44 -31.90 11.90 11.91
CA PHE A 44 -30.54 12.17 11.47
C PHE A 44 -30.19 11.00 10.54
N PRO A 45 -29.77 11.25 9.29
CA PRO A 45 -29.17 10.19 8.50
C PRO A 45 -28.05 9.57 9.37
N PRO A 46 -27.89 8.23 9.38
CA PRO A 46 -26.74 7.64 10.05
C PRO A 46 -25.49 8.36 9.55
N GLU A 47 -24.54 8.64 10.45
CA GLU A 47 -23.25 9.17 10.02
C GLU A 47 -22.70 8.22 8.95
N PRO A 48 -22.19 8.76 7.83
CA PRO A 48 -21.64 7.92 6.77
C PRO A 48 -20.54 7.05 7.40
N ALA A 49 -20.69 5.73 7.29
CA ALA A 49 -19.66 4.81 7.71
C ALA A 49 -18.36 5.12 6.94
N PRO A 50 -17.19 4.96 7.59
CA PRO A 50 -15.91 5.16 6.91
C PRO A 50 -15.79 4.21 5.73
N LEU A 51 -15.06 4.67 4.70
CA LEU A 51 -14.77 3.86 3.52
C LEU A 51 -13.73 2.78 3.83
N ILE A 52 -12.76 3.12 4.68
CA ILE A 52 -11.61 2.27 5.05
C ILE A 52 -11.52 2.24 6.57
N VAL A 53 -11.40 1.05 7.15
CA VAL A 53 -11.00 0.87 8.55
C VAL A 53 -9.58 0.31 8.53
N LEU A 54 -8.56 1.11 8.86
CA LEU A 54 -7.16 0.69 8.74
C LEU A 54 -6.85 -0.50 9.65
N ALA A 55 -6.00 -1.40 9.15
CA ALA A 55 -5.40 -2.44 9.98
C ALA A 55 -4.49 -1.81 11.07
N GLY A 56 -4.37 -2.52 12.20
CA GLY A 56 -3.38 -2.19 13.24
C GLY A 56 -1.97 -2.14 12.66
N SER A 57 -1.12 -1.24 13.16
CA SER A 57 0.26 -1.06 12.72
C SER A 57 1.21 -2.20 13.13
N SER A 58 0.73 -3.45 13.18
CA SER A 58 1.48 -4.61 13.68
C SER A 58 1.83 -5.65 12.62
N GLU A 59 1.61 -5.40 11.33
CA GLU A 59 2.04 -6.33 10.28
C GLU A 59 2.68 -5.57 9.11
N MET A 60 4.02 -5.54 9.11
CA MET A 60 4.92 -5.37 7.96
C MET A 60 5.37 -3.97 7.47
N GLY A 61 4.97 -2.85 8.08
CA GLY A 61 5.47 -1.53 7.62
C GLY A 61 5.74 -0.47 8.70
N ALA A 62 5.23 -0.65 9.91
CA ALA A 62 5.44 0.28 11.00
C ALA A 62 6.67 -0.06 11.86
N GLU A 63 7.26 -1.25 11.71
CA GLU A 63 8.35 -1.71 12.57
C GLU A 63 9.61 -0.83 12.43
N SER A 64 9.90 -0.31 11.23
CA SER A 64 11.07 0.57 11.03
C SER A 64 10.96 1.93 11.73
N TYR A 65 9.75 2.45 11.94
CA TYR A 65 9.52 3.70 12.68
C TYR A 65 9.20 3.47 14.16
N ALA A 66 8.56 2.34 14.49
CA ALA A 66 8.25 1.96 15.87
C ALA A 66 9.54 1.73 16.68
N ASP A 67 10.57 1.11 16.08
CA ASP A 67 11.84 0.88 16.78
C ASP A 67 12.61 2.16 17.12
N ILE A 68 12.41 3.24 16.36
CA ILE A 68 13.03 4.55 16.63
C ILE A 68 12.14 5.39 17.57
N GLY A 69 10.81 5.25 17.45
CA GLY A 69 9.83 5.88 18.33
C GLY A 69 9.78 5.30 19.75
N LEU A 70 10.48 4.20 20.02
CA LEU A 70 10.56 3.60 21.35
C LEU A 70 11.46 4.36 22.33
N PHE A 71 12.26 5.35 21.87
CA PHE A 71 13.24 6.04 22.73
C PHE A 71 13.32 7.56 22.58
N VAL A 72 12.63 8.21 21.63
CA VAL A 72 12.77 9.65 21.36
C VAL A 72 11.43 10.28 21.00
N ASP A 73 11.10 11.42 21.61
CA ASP A 73 9.89 12.19 21.28
C ASP A 73 10.16 13.11 20.09
N TYR A 74 9.39 13.00 19.01
CA TYR A 74 9.54 13.88 17.83
C TYR A 74 8.51 15.00 17.82
N GLU A 75 8.98 16.25 17.76
CA GLU A 75 8.13 17.43 17.59
C GLU A 75 8.21 17.94 16.15
N TYR A 76 7.17 17.72 15.36
CA TYR A 76 7.08 18.25 14.01
C TYR A 76 6.57 19.69 14.02
N VAL A 77 7.37 20.62 13.47
CA VAL A 77 7.01 22.04 13.32
C VAL A 77 6.98 22.45 11.85
N ALA A 78 6.02 23.29 11.49
CA ALA A 78 5.89 23.79 10.12
C ALA A 78 7.04 24.76 9.79
N GLY A 79 7.74 24.49 8.69
CA GLY A 79 8.62 25.46 8.05
C GLY A 79 7.82 26.60 7.40
N ALA A 80 8.49 27.72 7.15
CA ALA A 80 7.85 28.94 6.64
C ALA A 80 7.16 28.77 5.28
N ASP A 81 7.64 27.81 4.48
CA ASP A 81 7.16 27.57 3.11
C ASP A 81 6.19 26.37 3.02
N LEU A 82 5.85 25.74 4.15
CA LEU A 82 4.91 24.62 4.16
C LEU A 82 3.49 25.12 3.88
N SER A 83 2.84 24.54 2.87
CA SER A 83 1.53 24.99 2.42
C SER A 83 0.43 24.69 3.44
N ASP A 84 -0.48 25.66 3.62
CA ASP A 84 -1.75 25.47 4.33
C ASP A 84 -2.95 25.28 3.37
N GLU A 85 -2.69 25.11 2.08
CA GLU A 85 -3.74 24.85 1.10
C GLU A 85 -4.15 23.37 1.12
N ALA A 86 -5.43 23.13 1.41
CA ALA A 86 -6.06 21.83 1.27
C ALA A 86 -6.23 21.46 -0.22
N GLY A 87 -6.39 20.16 -0.48
CA GLY A 87 -6.52 19.62 -1.83
C GLY A 87 -7.65 18.62 -1.96
N THR A 88 -7.68 17.96 -3.12
CA THR A 88 -8.47 16.74 -3.36
C THR A 88 -7.58 15.66 -3.96
N GLY A 89 -7.97 14.41 -3.77
CA GLY A 89 -7.29 13.24 -4.33
C GLY A 89 -8.23 12.04 -4.46
N THR A 90 -7.88 11.10 -5.34
CA THR A 90 -8.68 9.90 -5.60
C THR A 90 -8.20 8.75 -4.74
N VAL A 91 -9.14 8.03 -4.12
CA VAL A 91 -8.86 6.78 -3.39
C VAL A 91 -9.14 5.60 -4.31
N TYR A 92 -8.24 4.63 -4.33
CA TYR A 92 -8.34 3.41 -5.12
C TYR A 92 -8.35 2.18 -4.20
N GLU A 93 -9.30 1.28 -4.42
CA GLU A 93 -9.24 -0.09 -3.88
C GLU A 93 -8.39 -0.94 -4.83
N LEU A 94 -7.49 -1.76 -4.29
CA LEU A 94 -6.77 -2.75 -5.08
C LEU A 94 -7.60 -4.04 -5.11
N ALA A 95 -8.47 -4.14 -6.12
CA ALA A 95 -9.42 -5.23 -6.21
C ALA A 95 -8.79 -6.49 -6.81
N LEU A 96 -8.90 -7.60 -6.10
CA LEU A 96 -8.62 -8.95 -6.61
C LEU A 96 -9.90 -9.51 -7.23
N THR A 97 -9.91 -9.66 -8.55
CA THR A 97 -11.08 -10.15 -9.30
C THR A 97 -10.73 -11.41 -10.09
N GLY A 98 -11.67 -12.36 -10.17
CA GLY A 98 -11.49 -13.61 -10.92
C GLY A 98 -11.09 -14.78 -10.02
N ASP A 99 -10.53 -15.83 -10.63
CA ASP A 99 -10.02 -17.02 -9.94
C ASP A 99 -8.49 -16.99 -9.89
N PRO A 100 -7.84 -17.11 -8.70
CA PRO A 100 -6.38 -17.20 -8.58
C PRO A 100 -5.76 -18.30 -9.44
N ARG A 101 -6.48 -19.41 -9.68
CA ARG A 101 -5.99 -20.52 -10.50
C ARG A 101 -5.94 -20.18 -11.98
N GLU A 102 -6.92 -19.43 -12.48
CA GLU A 102 -6.92 -18.96 -13.87
C GLU A 102 -5.80 -17.94 -14.13
N LEU A 103 -5.52 -17.09 -13.14
CA LEU A 103 -4.37 -16.20 -13.19
C LEU A 103 -3.06 -17.00 -13.26
N LEU A 104 -2.88 -17.98 -12.38
CA LEU A 104 -1.69 -18.83 -12.40
C LEU A 104 -1.54 -19.61 -13.70
N ASP A 105 -2.62 -20.10 -14.31
CA ASP A 105 -2.57 -20.77 -15.62
C ASP A 105 -2.12 -19.81 -16.74
N THR A 106 -2.60 -18.56 -16.69
CA THR A 106 -2.18 -17.50 -17.61
C THR A 106 -0.71 -17.16 -17.44
N LEU A 107 -0.25 -16.92 -16.21
CA LEU A 107 1.16 -16.66 -15.91
C LEU A 107 2.04 -17.86 -16.26
N GLY A 108 1.59 -19.08 -15.98
CA GLY A 108 2.29 -20.31 -16.34
C GLY A 108 2.52 -20.44 -17.84
N SER A 109 1.54 -20.02 -18.66
CA SER A 109 1.68 -19.97 -20.11
C SER A 109 2.71 -18.92 -20.58
N VAL A 110 2.86 -17.80 -19.85
CA VAL A 110 3.86 -16.75 -20.14
C VAL A 110 5.26 -17.24 -19.77
N PHE A 111 5.43 -17.84 -18.60
CA PHE A 111 6.74 -18.23 -18.07
C PHE A 111 7.16 -19.68 -18.40
N GLY A 112 6.30 -20.44 -19.09
CA GLY A 112 6.57 -21.83 -19.45
C GLY A 112 6.54 -22.80 -18.26
N VAL A 113 5.74 -22.51 -17.24
CA VAL A 113 5.57 -23.39 -16.07
C VAL A 113 4.46 -24.40 -16.36
N GLU A 114 4.81 -25.68 -16.38
CA GLU A 114 3.87 -26.77 -16.54
C GLU A 114 3.26 -27.20 -15.20
N GLY A 115 2.02 -27.70 -15.22
CA GLY A 115 1.39 -28.27 -14.04
C GLY A 115 -0.12 -28.01 -13.99
N THR A 116 -0.68 -28.04 -12.79
CA THR A 116 -2.06 -27.65 -12.52
C THR A 116 -2.08 -26.72 -11.32
N PRO A 117 -2.58 -25.47 -11.45
CA PRO A 117 -2.63 -24.55 -10.33
C PRO A 117 -3.48 -25.10 -9.18
N GLY A 118 -3.00 -24.95 -7.95
CA GLY A 118 -3.67 -25.44 -6.76
C GLY A 118 -3.31 -24.65 -5.50
N PRO A 119 -3.98 -24.91 -4.37
CA PRO A 119 -3.55 -24.41 -3.07
C PRO A 119 -2.11 -24.87 -2.78
N SER A 120 -1.28 -23.97 -2.26
CA SER A 120 0.05 -24.34 -1.75
C SER A 120 -0.07 -25.27 -0.55
N GLN A 121 0.97 -26.05 -0.28
CA GLN A 121 1.10 -26.80 0.97
C GLN A 121 1.04 -25.92 2.24
N PHE A 122 1.30 -24.61 2.10
CA PHE A 122 1.22 -23.59 3.16
C PHE A 122 -0.07 -22.77 3.11
N PHE A 123 -1.10 -23.24 2.43
CA PHE A 123 -2.39 -22.53 2.30
C PHE A 123 -2.99 -22.21 3.68
N ASP A 124 -3.47 -20.97 3.81
CA ASP A 124 -4.17 -20.46 4.98
C ASP A 124 -5.41 -19.66 4.53
N ASP A 125 -6.53 -19.74 5.26
CA ASP A 125 -7.77 -19.04 4.86
C ASP A 125 -7.67 -17.52 5.03
N LEU A 126 -6.82 -17.02 5.92
CA LEU A 126 -6.52 -15.60 6.09
C LEU A 126 -5.52 -15.11 5.03
N TRP A 127 -4.60 -15.99 4.61
CA TRP A 127 -3.61 -15.72 3.57
C TRP A 127 -3.62 -16.80 2.46
N PRO A 128 -4.61 -16.78 1.55
CA PRO A 128 -4.81 -17.87 0.59
C PRO A 128 -3.67 -17.98 -0.43
N GLY A 129 -2.74 -18.91 -0.18
CA GLY A 129 -1.59 -19.16 -1.04
C GLY A 129 -1.83 -20.23 -2.12
N TYR A 130 -1.48 -19.94 -3.36
CA TYR A 130 -1.62 -20.83 -4.51
C TYR A 130 -0.27 -21.02 -5.20
N VAL A 131 -0.10 -22.17 -5.84
CA VAL A 131 1.12 -22.54 -6.55
C VAL A 131 0.81 -23.17 -7.91
N LEU A 132 1.70 -22.95 -8.87
CA LEU A 132 1.83 -23.72 -10.11
C LEU A 132 3.30 -24.13 -10.27
N GLY A 133 3.55 -25.42 -10.54
CA GLY A 133 4.91 -25.99 -10.59
C GLY A 133 5.27 -26.73 -9.29
N PRO A 134 6.52 -27.20 -9.16
CA PRO A 134 6.96 -27.97 -8.00
C PRO A 134 7.28 -27.07 -6.79
N GLU A 135 6.75 -27.40 -5.61
CA GLU A 135 7.02 -26.70 -4.34
C GLU A 135 8.35 -27.12 -3.67
N ASP A 136 9.07 -28.08 -4.25
CA ASP A 136 10.35 -28.60 -3.74
C ASP A 136 11.58 -28.00 -4.44
N TRP A 137 11.39 -26.93 -5.20
CA TRP A 137 12.44 -26.21 -5.93
C TRP A 137 13.15 -27.05 -7.00
N THR A 138 12.55 -28.16 -7.45
CA THR A 138 13.14 -29.01 -8.50
C THR A 138 12.97 -28.46 -9.93
N GLY A 139 12.20 -27.39 -10.11
CA GLY A 139 11.98 -26.75 -11.41
C GLY A 139 11.25 -25.41 -11.29
N PRO A 140 10.95 -24.76 -12.43
CA PRO A 140 10.29 -23.46 -12.45
C PRO A 140 8.94 -23.49 -11.75
N MET A 141 8.63 -22.46 -10.98
CA MET A 141 7.41 -22.37 -10.18
C MET A 141 6.85 -20.95 -10.11
N LEU A 142 5.55 -20.86 -9.84
CA LEU A 142 4.82 -19.63 -9.57
C LEU A 142 4.10 -19.75 -8.22
N ASN A 143 4.30 -18.78 -7.35
CA ASN A 143 3.56 -18.61 -6.11
C ASN A 143 2.64 -17.39 -6.22
N LEU A 144 1.45 -17.46 -5.62
CA LEU A 144 0.48 -16.37 -5.59
C LEU A 144 -0.20 -16.33 -4.23
N THR A 145 -0.19 -15.20 -3.55
CA THR A 145 -1.04 -14.97 -2.37
C THR A 145 -2.26 -14.17 -2.79
N TRP A 146 -3.47 -14.70 -2.60
CA TRP A 146 -4.72 -14.04 -3.00
C TRP A 146 -5.30 -13.18 -1.87
N SER A 147 -4.51 -12.20 -1.42
CA SER A 147 -4.88 -11.20 -0.40
C SER A 147 -4.13 -9.89 -0.66
N GLY A 148 -4.63 -8.76 -0.15
CA GLY A 148 -4.03 -7.44 -0.32
C GLY A 148 -3.81 -7.07 -1.80
N THR A 149 -2.55 -6.90 -2.20
CA THR A 149 -2.15 -6.56 -3.58
C THR A 149 -2.16 -7.76 -4.53
N GLY A 150 -2.38 -8.97 -4.00
CA GLY A 150 -2.26 -10.22 -4.73
C GLY A 150 -0.83 -10.51 -5.19
N PRO A 151 0.18 -10.47 -4.31
CA PRO A 151 1.56 -10.62 -4.73
C PRO A 151 1.80 -12.02 -5.30
N TRP A 152 2.55 -12.06 -6.40
CA TRP A 152 2.96 -13.32 -7.02
C TRP A 152 4.44 -13.28 -7.40
N TYR A 153 5.02 -14.47 -7.50
CA TYR A 153 6.44 -14.66 -7.74
C TYR A 153 6.70 -15.86 -8.63
N TYR A 154 7.38 -15.65 -9.76
CA TYR A 154 8.00 -16.66 -10.59
C TYR A 154 9.45 -16.86 -10.18
N SER A 155 9.90 -18.12 -10.15
CA SER A 155 11.29 -18.49 -9.98
C SER A 155 11.66 -19.67 -10.87
N ASP A 156 12.84 -19.62 -11.49
CA ASP A 156 13.51 -20.76 -12.09
C ASP A 156 14.78 -21.12 -11.30
N PRO A 157 14.74 -22.18 -10.47
CA PRO A 157 15.91 -22.64 -9.74
C PRO A 157 17.11 -22.98 -10.65
N ALA A 158 16.86 -23.44 -11.88
CA ALA A 158 17.92 -23.82 -12.82
C ALA A 158 18.64 -22.61 -13.43
N ALA A 159 18.10 -21.39 -13.28
CA ALA A 159 18.79 -20.16 -13.68
C ALA A 159 19.93 -19.80 -12.71
N TYR A 160 19.87 -20.29 -11.47
CA TYR A 160 20.91 -20.10 -10.48
C TYR A 160 21.96 -21.21 -10.57
N GLN A 161 23.22 -20.86 -10.36
CA GLN A 161 24.30 -21.85 -10.43
C GLN A 161 24.34 -22.68 -9.15
N ASP A 162 24.42 -24.00 -9.28
CA ASP A 162 24.59 -24.89 -8.13
C ASP A 162 25.89 -24.58 -7.37
N PRO A 163 25.85 -24.50 -6.03
CA PRO A 163 27.05 -24.35 -5.24
C PRO A 163 27.95 -25.59 -5.39
N VAL A 164 29.25 -25.35 -5.46
CA VAL A 164 30.26 -26.42 -5.50
C VAL A 164 30.68 -26.73 -4.07
N CYS A 165 30.15 -27.83 -3.54
CA CYS A 165 30.48 -28.31 -2.20
C CYS A 165 31.74 -29.19 -2.19
N ARG A 166 32.69 -28.86 -1.30
CA ARG A 166 33.92 -29.60 -1.04
C ARG A 166 33.86 -30.16 0.37
N GLU A 167 34.26 -31.41 0.56
CA GLU A 167 34.35 -31.99 1.89
C GLU A 167 35.58 -31.44 2.63
N ILE A 168 35.36 -30.87 3.81
CA ILE A 168 36.40 -30.50 4.77
C ILE A 168 36.70 -31.76 5.58
N PRO A 169 37.96 -32.25 5.56
CA PRO A 169 38.36 -33.36 6.43
C PRO A 169 38.11 -33.01 7.89
N ALA A 170 37.57 -33.96 8.66
CA ALA A 170 37.46 -33.79 10.11
C ALA A 170 38.85 -33.55 10.73
N ASP A 171 38.93 -32.65 11.71
CA ASP A 171 40.15 -32.48 12.49
C ASP A 171 40.54 -33.80 13.16
N GLU A 172 41.85 -34.11 13.21
CA GLU A 172 42.35 -35.34 13.81
C GLU A 172 41.88 -35.46 15.28
N GLY A 173 40.96 -36.40 15.54
CA GLY A 173 40.44 -36.70 16.88
C GLY A 173 38.97 -36.35 17.12
N VAL A 174 38.24 -35.85 16.12
CA VAL A 174 36.80 -35.60 16.20
C VAL A 174 36.04 -36.61 15.34
N GLU A 175 35.18 -37.46 15.95
CA GLU A 175 34.27 -38.35 15.22
C GLU A 175 33.05 -37.55 14.70
N GLU A 176 33.28 -36.57 13.84
CA GLU A 176 32.22 -35.89 13.09
C GLU A 176 32.34 -36.28 11.61
N SER A 177 31.22 -36.59 10.97
CA SER A 177 31.17 -36.75 9.51
C SER A 177 31.66 -35.46 8.85
N GLY A 178 32.48 -35.57 7.81
CA GLY A 178 33.10 -34.42 7.13
C GLY A 178 32.13 -33.27 6.90
N ARG A 179 32.55 -32.06 7.28
CA ARG A 179 31.77 -30.83 7.06
C ARG A 179 31.89 -30.44 5.60
N PHE A 180 30.81 -30.03 4.94
CA PHE A 180 30.90 -29.51 3.57
C PHE A 180 31.12 -27.99 3.59
N ASP A 181 32.03 -27.53 2.73
CA ASP A 181 32.24 -26.12 2.39
C ASP A 181 31.71 -25.88 0.99
N CYS A 182 30.66 -25.07 0.86
CA CYS A 182 29.95 -24.86 -0.40
C CYS A 182 30.20 -23.43 -0.89
N ASP A 183 30.87 -23.31 -2.03
CA ASP A 183 31.11 -22.03 -2.69
C ASP A 183 30.24 -21.90 -3.95
N ASN A 184 29.65 -20.72 -4.17
CA ASN A 184 29.05 -20.43 -5.47
C ASN A 184 30.15 -20.33 -6.53
N PRO A 185 30.02 -21.04 -7.66
CA PRO A 185 30.97 -20.90 -8.75
C PRO A 185 30.93 -19.47 -9.33
N GLU A 186 32.01 -19.07 -10.00
CA GLU A 186 32.03 -17.80 -10.72
C GLU A 186 30.92 -17.77 -11.79
N PRO A 187 30.25 -16.61 -11.96
CA PRO A 187 29.20 -16.47 -12.95
C PRO A 187 29.74 -16.72 -14.36
N ARG A 188 28.93 -17.40 -15.18
CA ARG A 188 29.34 -17.87 -16.51
C ARG A 188 28.20 -17.68 -17.50
N GLY A 189 28.53 -17.09 -18.65
CA GLY A 189 27.60 -16.90 -19.75
C GLY A 189 27.47 -15.42 -20.13
N PRO A 190 26.93 -15.13 -21.31
CA PRO A 190 26.61 -13.76 -21.67
C PRO A 190 25.45 -13.24 -20.81
N LEU A 191 25.40 -11.93 -20.63
CA LEU A 191 24.25 -11.22 -20.07
C LEU A 191 23.59 -10.39 -21.17
N PRO A 192 22.28 -10.12 -21.09
CA PRO A 192 21.66 -9.16 -21.98
C PRO A 192 22.22 -7.77 -21.69
N SER A 193 22.36 -6.92 -22.71
CA SER A 193 22.59 -5.50 -22.44
C SER A 193 21.41 -4.90 -21.68
N VAL A 194 21.62 -3.81 -20.94
CA VAL A 194 20.55 -3.08 -20.24
C VAL A 194 19.38 -2.73 -21.18
N THR A 195 19.68 -2.31 -22.42
CA THR A 195 18.64 -1.98 -23.40
C THR A 195 17.84 -3.22 -23.82
N GLU A 196 18.51 -4.35 -24.08
CA GLU A 196 17.83 -5.60 -24.42
C GLU A 196 17.01 -6.12 -23.23
N ALA A 197 17.57 -6.09 -22.02
CA ALA A 197 16.90 -6.53 -20.80
C ALA A 197 15.61 -5.76 -20.53
N ARG A 198 15.63 -4.43 -20.72
CA ARG A 198 14.44 -3.58 -20.59
C ARG A 198 13.36 -3.89 -21.63
N VAL A 199 13.75 -4.16 -22.88
CA VAL A 199 12.78 -4.55 -23.92
C VAL A 199 12.15 -5.89 -23.60
N MET A 200 12.96 -6.90 -23.26
CA MET A 200 12.47 -8.23 -22.87
C MET A 200 11.56 -8.15 -21.64
N ALA A 201 11.94 -7.37 -20.62
CA ALA A 201 11.12 -7.17 -19.43
C ALA A 201 9.80 -6.47 -19.74
N SER A 202 9.80 -5.40 -20.54
CA SER A 202 8.58 -4.70 -20.95
C SER A 202 7.60 -5.63 -21.67
N GLU A 203 8.08 -6.46 -22.61
CA GLU A 203 7.24 -7.45 -23.31
C GLU A 203 6.68 -8.50 -22.35
N LEU A 204 7.52 -9.01 -21.44
CA LEU A 204 7.15 -10.01 -20.44
C LEU A 204 6.10 -9.47 -19.44
N LEU A 205 6.31 -8.26 -18.95
CA LEU A 205 5.41 -7.58 -18.02
C LEU A 205 4.06 -7.29 -18.69
N ALA A 206 4.06 -6.86 -19.95
CA ALA A 206 2.83 -6.61 -20.70
C ALA A 206 2.01 -7.90 -20.88
N LEU A 207 2.65 -9.04 -21.16
CA LEU A 207 1.99 -10.35 -21.21
C LEU A 207 1.45 -10.80 -19.84
N SER A 208 2.07 -10.33 -18.76
CA SER A 208 1.72 -10.64 -17.38
C SER A 208 0.70 -9.67 -16.76
N GLY A 209 0.30 -8.62 -17.49
CA GLY A 209 -0.73 -7.67 -17.09
C GLY A 209 -0.27 -6.24 -16.78
N LEU A 210 1.01 -5.92 -16.93
CA LEU A 210 1.56 -4.57 -16.73
C LEU A 210 2.12 -4.00 -18.03
N ASP A 211 1.38 -3.07 -18.66
CA ASP A 211 1.86 -2.31 -19.82
C ASP A 211 2.78 -1.18 -19.36
N ILE A 212 4.08 -1.28 -19.67
CA ILE A 212 5.10 -0.31 -19.28
C ILE A 212 6.13 -0.15 -20.40
N ALA A 213 6.57 1.09 -20.64
CA ALA A 213 7.59 1.35 -21.64
C ALA A 213 8.98 0.91 -21.14
N PRO A 214 9.88 0.41 -22.01
CA PRO A 214 11.24 0.06 -21.62
C PRO A 214 12.05 1.20 -20.98
N SER A 215 11.72 2.46 -21.30
CA SER A 215 12.36 3.65 -20.71
C SER A 215 12.04 3.85 -19.24
N ASP A 216 10.91 3.31 -18.79
CA ASP A 216 10.34 3.55 -17.46
C ASP A 216 10.71 2.40 -16.49
N ILE A 217 11.46 1.41 -16.98
CA ILE A 217 12.01 0.30 -16.20
C ILE A 217 13.37 0.71 -15.63
N GLN A 218 13.48 0.74 -14.31
CA GLN A 218 14.70 1.05 -13.59
C GLN A 218 15.66 -0.15 -13.57
N VAL A 219 16.96 0.12 -13.49
CA VAL A 219 17.99 -0.92 -13.35
C VAL A 219 18.43 -0.92 -11.90
N LEU A 220 18.14 -2.01 -11.19
CA LEU A 220 18.53 -2.19 -9.79
C LEU A 220 19.93 -2.81 -9.67
N ALA A 221 20.25 -3.76 -10.56
CA ALA A 221 21.53 -4.45 -10.56
C ALA A 221 21.99 -4.68 -11.99
N HIS A 222 23.29 -4.52 -12.22
CA HIS A 222 23.93 -4.86 -13.49
C HIS A 222 25.41 -5.15 -13.22
N ASP A 223 25.68 -6.41 -12.93
CA ASP A 223 27.02 -6.92 -12.66
C ASP A 223 27.18 -8.31 -13.30
N GLU A 224 28.25 -9.03 -12.95
CA GLU A 224 28.51 -10.37 -13.49
C GLU A 224 27.47 -11.41 -13.08
N TRP A 225 26.68 -11.19 -12.03
CA TRP A 225 25.66 -12.09 -11.50
C TRP A 225 24.29 -11.89 -12.13
N GLY A 226 24.05 -10.78 -12.82
CA GLY A 226 22.79 -10.60 -13.53
C GLY A 226 22.42 -9.15 -13.87
N VAL A 227 21.24 -9.04 -14.47
CA VAL A 227 20.55 -7.76 -14.69
C VAL A 227 19.24 -7.79 -13.91
N GLY A 228 19.17 -6.99 -12.84
CA GLY A 228 17.98 -6.77 -12.04
C GLY A 228 17.26 -5.50 -12.46
N LEU A 229 15.95 -5.59 -12.66
CA LEU A 229 15.10 -4.54 -13.16
C LEU A 229 13.92 -4.34 -12.23
N SER A 230 13.45 -3.08 -12.16
CA SER A 230 12.28 -2.67 -11.39
C SER A 230 11.32 -1.87 -12.27
N ALA A 231 10.03 -2.13 -12.13
CA ALA A 231 8.94 -1.45 -12.80
C ALA A 231 7.90 -1.01 -11.77
N ILE A 232 7.74 0.30 -11.60
CA ILE A 232 6.81 0.87 -10.63
C ILE A 232 5.46 1.14 -11.31
N VAL A 233 4.37 0.66 -10.69
CA VAL A 233 3.02 0.92 -11.18
C VAL A 233 2.66 2.38 -10.96
N HIS A 234 2.16 3.02 -12.02
CA HIS A 234 1.67 4.39 -11.97
C HIS A 234 0.14 4.43 -12.01
N ILE A 235 -0.44 5.29 -11.17
CA ILE A 235 -1.87 5.62 -11.20
C ILE A 235 -1.97 7.13 -11.40
N ASP A 236 -2.75 7.58 -12.38
CA ASP A 236 -2.87 9.01 -12.75
C ASP A 236 -1.53 9.74 -12.97
N GLY A 237 -0.51 9.01 -13.45
CA GLY A 237 0.84 9.55 -13.66
C GLY A 237 1.67 9.75 -12.39
N GLN A 238 1.23 9.26 -11.24
CA GLN A 238 2.00 9.22 -10.00
C GLN A 238 2.43 7.78 -9.69
N GLU A 239 3.67 7.62 -9.25
CA GLU A 239 4.20 6.36 -8.75
C GLU A 239 3.42 5.87 -7.52
N THR A 240 3.44 4.55 -7.32
CA THR A 240 2.83 3.88 -6.17
C THR A 240 3.87 2.98 -5.49
N ALA A 241 3.52 2.41 -4.34
CA ALA A 241 4.35 1.39 -3.69
C ALA A 241 4.32 0.02 -4.38
N LEU A 242 3.57 -0.14 -5.49
CA LEU A 242 3.49 -1.40 -6.21
C LEU A 242 4.65 -1.51 -7.19
N GLU A 243 5.58 -2.41 -6.88
CA GLU A 243 6.81 -2.62 -7.63
C GLU A 243 6.83 -4.04 -8.21
N TRP A 244 7.16 -4.13 -9.49
CA TRP A 244 7.41 -5.39 -10.18
C TRP A 244 8.90 -5.53 -10.40
N SER A 245 9.43 -6.73 -10.17
CA SER A 245 10.86 -7.01 -10.37
C SER A 245 11.07 -8.06 -11.44
N VAL A 246 12.17 -7.94 -12.19
CA VAL A 246 12.62 -8.94 -13.17
C VAL A 246 14.12 -9.13 -12.99
N PHE A 247 14.57 -10.38 -12.89
CA PHE A 247 15.99 -10.70 -12.80
C PHE A 247 16.41 -11.68 -13.90
N TYR A 248 17.45 -11.30 -14.64
CA TYR A 248 18.10 -12.16 -15.63
C TYR A 248 19.47 -12.61 -15.11
N ALA A 249 19.68 -13.92 -15.04
CA ALA A 249 20.96 -14.53 -14.68
C ALA A 249 21.88 -14.72 -15.91
N PRO A 250 23.19 -14.95 -15.71
CA PRO A 250 24.15 -15.24 -16.78
C PRO A 250 23.72 -16.43 -17.61
N GLY A 251 23.80 -16.32 -18.94
CA GLY A 251 23.19 -17.29 -19.85
C GLY A 251 21.92 -16.79 -20.54
N PRO A 252 21.77 -15.46 -20.68
CA PRO A 252 20.55 -14.68 -20.38
C PRO A 252 19.31 -15.53 -20.02
N VAL A 253 19.27 -16.09 -18.82
CA VAL A 253 18.13 -16.90 -18.36
C VAL A 253 17.25 -16.04 -17.47
N LEU A 254 15.93 -16.07 -17.69
CA LEU A 254 14.97 -15.46 -16.78
C LEU A 254 14.98 -16.25 -15.47
N ALA A 255 15.44 -15.63 -14.40
CA ALA A 255 15.62 -16.30 -13.12
C ALA A 255 14.44 -16.06 -12.18
N SER A 256 13.93 -14.83 -12.15
CA SER A 256 12.77 -14.50 -11.32
C SER A 256 11.98 -13.30 -11.85
N VAL A 257 10.69 -13.29 -11.50
CA VAL A 257 9.78 -12.16 -11.72
C VAL A 257 8.85 -12.04 -10.53
N SER A 258 8.61 -10.84 -10.03
CA SER A 258 7.55 -10.57 -9.04
C SER A 258 6.58 -9.53 -9.56
N GLY A 259 5.33 -9.62 -9.12
CA GLY A 259 4.30 -8.65 -9.47
C GLY A 259 3.09 -8.71 -8.56
N HIS A 260 2.03 -8.02 -8.99
CA HIS A 260 0.78 -7.87 -8.25
C HIS A 260 -0.41 -8.23 -9.12
N ALA A 261 -1.39 -8.94 -8.57
CA ALA A 261 -2.61 -9.34 -9.28
C ALA A 261 -3.74 -8.31 -9.18
N ALA A 262 -3.70 -7.43 -8.17
CA ALA A 262 -4.79 -6.51 -7.92
C ALA A 262 -4.87 -5.39 -8.97
N THR A 263 -6.09 -5.05 -9.35
CA THR A 263 -6.38 -3.93 -10.27
C THR A 263 -6.88 -2.72 -9.47
N PRO A 264 -6.31 -1.52 -9.65
CA PRO A 264 -6.82 -0.31 -9.01
C PRO A 264 -8.23 0.05 -9.50
N VAL A 265 -9.18 0.17 -8.58
CA VAL A 265 -10.55 0.60 -8.86
C VAL A 265 -10.85 1.86 -8.06
N SER A 266 -11.15 2.95 -8.76
CA SER A 266 -11.50 4.23 -8.10
C SER A 266 -12.74 4.08 -7.23
N ARG A 267 -12.64 4.57 -5.99
CA ARG A 267 -13.75 4.64 -5.00
C ARG A 267 -14.23 6.05 -4.73
N GLY A 268 -13.70 7.02 -5.47
CA GLY A 268 -14.13 8.42 -5.44
C GLY A 268 -12.98 9.39 -5.17
N THR A 269 -13.30 10.67 -5.31
CA THR A 269 -12.40 11.79 -5.01
C THR A 269 -12.82 12.42 -3.70
N PHE A 270 -11.86 12.62 -2.80
CA PHE A 270 -12.08 13.09 -1.44
C PHE A 270 -11.26 14.35 -1.16
N ASP A 271 -11.75 15.17 -0.22
CA ASP A 271 -11.00 16.29 0.33
C ASP A 271 -9.77 15.79 1.11
N LEU A 272 -8.66 16.51 0.96
CA LEU A 272 -7.42 16.29 1.68
C LEU A 272 -7.21 17.38 2.73
N VAL A 273 -6.57 17.03 3.84
CA VAL A 273 -6.05 18.03 4.79
C VAL A 273 -4.87 18.79 4.15
N SER A 274 -4.62 20.02 4.61
CA SER A 274 -3.43 20.77 4.18
C SER A 274 -2.15 20.10 4.70
N PRO A 275 -0.98 20.30 4.06
CA PRO A 275 0.29 19.85 4.61
C PRO A 275 0.56 20.32 6.05
N VAL A 276 0.25 21.57 6.38
CA VAL A 276 0.34 22.06 7.78
C VAL A 276 -0.55 21.25 8.72
N SER A 277 -1.79 20.96 8.33
CA SER A 277 -2.72 20.16 9.15
C SER A 277 -2.27 18.70 9.30
N ALA A 278 -1.56 18.15 8.31
CA ALA A 278 -1.04 16.78 8.36
C ALA A 278 0.15 16.61 9.33
N LEU A 279 0.73 17.68 9.87
CA LEU A 279 1.76 17.57 10.91
C LEU A 279 1.24 16.91 12.19
N ASP A 280 -0.03 17.15 12.55
CA ASP A 280 -0.62 16.51 13.74
C ASP A 280 -0.81 15.00 13.53
N ARG A 281 -0.92 14.55 12.27
CA ARG A 281 -0.99 13.13 11.93
C ARG A 281 0.34 12.41 12.13
N LEU A 282 1.46 13.05 11.80
CA LEU A 282 2.80 12.52 12.07
C LEU A 282 3.01 12.24 13.56
N LYS A 283 2.56 13.15 14.43
CA LYS A 283 2.66 13.00 15.90
C LYS A 283 1.89 11.79 16.43
N SER A 284 0.77 11.43 15.81
CA SER A 284 -0.07 10.34 16.27
C SER A 284 0.50 8.94 16.03
N GLY A 285 1.45 8.82 15.10
CA GLY A 285 2.04 7.55 14.72
C GLY A 285 1.09 6.58 13.99
N GLN A 286 -0.12 6.98 13.62
CA GLN A 286 -1.16 6.06 13.11
C GLN A 286 -1.56 6.29 11.64
N TRP A 287 -1.19 7.43 11.06
CA TRP A 287 -1.59 7.83 9.70
C TRP A 287 -0.48 7.57 8.67
N TRP A 288 0.19 6.43 8.78
CA TRP A 288 1.27 6.04 7.87
C TRP A 288 0.73 5.23 6.69
N GLY A 289 1.45 5.29 5.58
CA GLY A 289 1.26 4.38 4.46
C GLY A 289 2.56 4.22 3.70
N SER A 290 2.68 3.13 2.96
CA SER A 290 3.89 2.81 2.22
C SER A 290 3.96 3.67 0.95
N PRO A 291 5.01 4.50 0.77
CA PRO A 291 5.19 5.31 -0.42
C PRO A 291 5.89 4.52 -1.53
N ALA A 292 6.06 5.15 -2.70
CA ALA A 292 6.87 4.58 -3.79
C ALA A 292 8.31 4.25 -3.32
N PRO A 293 8.96 3.22 -3.90
CA PRO A 293 10.29 2.76 -3.49
C PRO A 293 11.36 3.84 -3.45
N GLU A 294 11.30 4.86 -4.30
CA GLU A 294 12.24 5.98 -4.30
C GLU A 294 12.29 6.73 -2.96
N TYR A 295 11.17 6.76 -2.24
CA TYR A 295 11.09 7.33 -0.91
C TYR A 295 11.50 6.33 0.18
N GLN A 296 11.51 5.03 -0.11
CA GLN A 296 11.95 3.98 0.82
C GLN A 296 13.48 3.79 0.79
N SER A 297 14.12 3.86 -0.39
CA SER A 297 15.57 3.64 -0.54
C SER A 297 16.45 4.68 0.16
N ASP A 298 15.93 5.90 0.33
CA ASP A 298 16.58 6.92 1.17
C ASP A 298 16.64 6.51 2.66
N PHE A 299 15.84 5.52 3.10
CA PHE A 299 15.84 4.94 4.45
C PHE A 299 16.83 3.77 4.64
N ASP A 300 17.18 3.00 3.61
CA ASP A 300 18.13 1.88 3.73
C ASP A 300 19.60 2.33 3.64
N ALA A 301 19.89 3.33 2.80
CA ALA A 301 21.23 3.93 2.67
C ALA A 301 21.74 4.55 3.99
N VAL A 302 20.82 4.89 4.88
CA VAL A 302 21.03 5.35 6.27
C VAL A 302 21.75 4.32 7.12
N PHE A 303 21.31 3.06 7.00
CA PHE A 303 21.78 1.95 7.82
C PHE A 303 23.06 1.37 7.25
N GLU A 304 23.20 1.32 5.92
CA GLU A 304 24.42 0.83 5.26
C GLU A 304 25.57 1.85 5.24
N GLY A 305 25.27 3.15 5.09
CA GLY A 305 26.25 4.25 5.16
C GLY A 305 26.65 4.63 6.60
N GLY A 306 26.36 3.74 7.56
CA GLY A 306 26.21 4.01 8.97
C GLY A 306 27.16 5.04 9.53
N LEU A 307 26.62 6.07 10.19
CA LEU A 307 27.24 6.80 11.30
C LEU A 307 28.72 7.22 11.09
N ALA A 308 29.18 7.36 9.84
CA ALA A 308 30.60 7.48 9.50
C ALA A 308 31.03 8.93 9.24
N GLY A 309 30.14 9.90 9.41
CA GLY A 309 30.45 11.31 9.23
C GLY A 309 29.67 12.16 10.22
N GLU A 310 30.39 12.71 11.18
CA GLU A 310 29.90 13.52 12.33
C GLU A 310 29.45 12.68 13.53
N GLU A 311 29.85 13.14 14.72
CA GLU A 311 29.50 12.57 16.02
C GLU A 311 27.99 12.76 16.24
N TYR A 312 27.18 11.87 15.66
CA TYR A 312 25.75 11.82 15.93
C TYR A 312 25.59 11.34 17.37
N THR A 313 25.33 12.27 18.29
CA THR A 313 24.76 11.93 19.59
C THR A 313 23.41 11.28 19.32
N LEU A 314 23.31 9.97 19.52
CA LEU A 314 22.01 9.31 19.57
C LEU A 314 21.19 10.00 20.67
N PRO A 315 19.94 10.41 20.41
CA PRO A 315 19.13 11.05 21.43
C PRO A 315 18.94 10.09 22.61
N GLU A 316 19.01 10.61 23.82
CA GLU A 316 18.76 9.83 25.03
C GLU A 316 17.25 9.63 25.23
N PRO A 317 16.83 8.53 25.90
CA PRO A 317 15.45 8.34 26.30
C PRO A 317 14.84 9.57 27.00
N GLY A 318 13.84 10.18 26.35
CA GLY A 318 13.16 11.40 26.83
C GLY A 318 13.62 12.71 26.21
N ASP A 319 14.56 12.67 25.27
CA ASP A 319 14.89 13.82 24.43
C ASP A 319 13.74 14.14 23.46
N VAL A 320 13.46 15.43 23.29
CA VAL A 320 12.53 15.93 22.26
C VAL A 320 13.33 16.43 21.07
N VAL A 321 13.19 15.75 19.93
CA VAL A 321 13.81 16.15 18.67
C VAL A 321 12.81 16.95 17.85
N THR A 322 13.03 18.27 17.76
CA THR A 322 12.22 19.14 16.90
C THR A 322 12.64 19.00 15.44
N LEU A 323 11.72 18.55 14.60
CA LEU A 323 11.88 18.40 13.15
C LEU A 323 11.09 19.49 12.42
N THR A 324 11.81 20.37 11.71
CA THR A 324 11.16 21.37 10.85
C THR A 324 10.81 20.76 9.51
N VAL A 325 9.52 20.64 9.22
CA VAL A 325 9.02 20.16 7.92
C VAL A 325 9.03 21.32 6.93
N THR A 326 9.87 21.24 5.91
CA THR A 326 10.12 22.35 4.97
C THR A 326 9.27 22.26 3.71
N SER A 327 8.87 21.06 3.32
CA SER A 327 8.07 20.82 2.12
C SER A 327 7.25 19.54 2.23
N ALA A 328 6.24 19.43 1.38
CA ALA A 328 5.36 18.28 1.29
C ALA A 328 5.05 17.98 -0.18
N ASP A 329 5.48 16.83 -0.65
CA ASP A 329 5.18 16.36 -2.00
C ASP A 329 3.93 15.47 -1.96
N ARG A 330 3.03 15.58 -2.94
CA ARG A 330 1.90 14.66 -3.04
C ARG A 330 2.39 13.28 -3.47
N ALA A 331 1.85 12.24 -2.84
CA ALA A 331 2.16 10.87 -3.18
C ALA A 331 0.94 9.95 -3.04
N HIS A 332 1.02 8.81 -3.72
CA HIS A 332 0.17 7.66 -3.46
C HIS A 332 0.79 6.81 -2.36
N LEU A 333 -0.01 6.52 -1.32
CA LEU A 333 0.38 5.67 -0.21
C LEU A 333 -0.43 4.38 -0.25
N LEU A 334 0.26 3.25 -0.13
CA LEU A 334 -0.35 1.94 0.04
C LEU A 334 -0.67 1.70 1.52
N VAL A 335 -1.92 1.31 1.78
CA VAL A 335 -2.43 1.00 3.11
C VAL A 335 -3.28 -0.28 3.06
N TRP A 336 -3.42 -0.94 4.20
CA TRP A 336 -4.28 -2.11 4.36
C TRP A 336 -5.42 -1.79 5.31
N ASP A 337 -6.61 -2.28 4.98
CA ASP A 337 -7.74 -2.27 5.90
C ASP A 337 -7.74 -3.51 6.80
N ALA A 338 -8.57 -3.48 7.85
CA ALA A 338 -8.70 -4.54 8.83
C ALA A 338 -9.25 -5.86 8.25
N GLU A 339 -9.76 -5.86 7.02
CA GLU A 339 -10.22 -7.05 6.30
C GLU A 339 -9.12 -7.64 5.38
N GLY A 340 -7.95 -6.99 5.31
CA GLY A 340 -6.82 -7.41 4.48
C GLY A 340 -6.88 -6.88 3.04
N THR A 341 -7.81 -5.98 2.72
CA THR A 341 -7.86 -5.32 1.41
C THR A 341 -6.79 -4.23 1.35
N ALA A 342 -6.07 -4.18 0.23
CA ALA A 342 -5.09 -3.14 -0.01
C ALA A 342 -5.71 -1.94 -0.74
N TRP A 343 -5.24 -0.74 -0.41
CA TRP A 343 -5.76 0.52 -0.91
C TRP A 343 -4.62 1.45 -1.29
N ILE A 344 -4.83 2.25 -2.34
CA ILE A 344 -3.97 3.39 -2.66
C ILE A 344 -4.72 4.67 -2.27
N VAL A 345 -4.16 5.39 -1.30
CA VAL A 345 -4.75 6.62 -0.76
C VAL A 345 -3.83 7.82 -1.01
N PRO A 346 -4.39 9.02 -1.25
CA PRO A 346 -3.60 10.25 -1.33
C PRO A 346 -2.91 10.56 0.00
N GLY A 347 -1.63 10.91 -0.08
CA GLY A 347 -0.81 11.32 1.05
C GLY A 347 0.22 12.39 0.69
N TYR A 348 1.06 12.69 1.66
CA TYR A 348 2.21 13.57 1.50
C TYR A 348 3.51 12.87 1.91
N ILE A 349 4.58 13.13 1.18
CA ILE A 349 5.96 12.94 1.64
C ILE A 349 6.40 14.24 2.30
N MET A 350 6.43 14.23 3.63
CA MET A 350 6.78 15.38 4.47
C MET A 350 8.28 15.44 4.67
N ARG A 351 8.97 16.39 4.04
CA ARG A 351 10.43 16.50 4.12
C ARG A 351 10.88 17.31 5.33
N HIS A 352 11.74 16.73 6.15
CA HIS A 352 12.31 17.33 7.36
C HIS A 352 13.76 16.91 7.55
N GLY A 353 14.54 17.63 8.35
CA GLY A 353 15.91 17.22 8.71
C GLY A 353 16.94 17.19 7.56
N ALA A 354 18.11 16.64 7.86
CA ALA A 354 19.13 16.25 6.88
C ALA A 354 19.09 14.72 6.72
N GLN A 355 19.64 14.21 5.61
CA GLN A 355 19.88 12.78 5.46
C GLN A 355 20.55 12.24 6.72
N PRO A 356 20.07 11.13 7.28
CA PRO A 356 19.33 10.09 6.57
C PRO A 356 17.79 10.11 6.71
N TRP A 357 17.28 10.73 7.76
CA TRP A 357 15.85 10.74 8.11
C TRP A 357 15.15 11.96 7.51
N ASN A 358 15.19 12.07 6.18
CA ASN A 358 14.85 13.31 5.49
C ASN A 358 13.34 13.47 5.17
N ALA A 359 12.52 12.45 5.45
CA ALA A 359 11.14 12.40 5.03
C ALA A 359 10.24 11.54 5.92
N SER A 360 8.93 11.76 5.84
CA SER A 360 7.88 10.95 6.47
C SER A 360 6.65 10.89 5.58
N ALA A 361 6.14 9.68 5.31
CA ALA A 361 4.95 9.49 4.47
C ALA A 361 3.67 9.50 5.32
N VAL A 362 2.73 10.43 5.05
CA VAL A 362 1.52 10.58 5.85
C VAL A 362 0.26 10.64 4.99
N ILE A 363 -0.77 9.90 5.39
CA ILE A 363 -2.07 9.90 4.72
C ILE A 363 -2.70 11.29 4.83
N ALA A 364 -3.23 11.82 3.73
CA ALA A 364 -3.79 13.17 3.64
C ALA A 364 -5.31 13.21 3.57
N VAL A 365 -5.98 12.07 3.37
CA VAL A 365 -7.45 12.00 3.23
C VAL A 365 -8.14 12.50 4.50
N ARG A 366 -9.16 13.36 4.37
CA ARG A 366 -9.91 13.91 5.52
C ARG A 366 -10.54 12.80 6.39
N GLU A 367 -10.67 13.10 7.67
CA GLU A 367 -11.39 12.27 8.65
C GLU A 367 -12.80 11.89 8.18
N GLY A 368 -13.26 10.71 8.60
CA GLY A 368 -14.55 10.14 8.20
C GLY A 368 -14.50 9.34 6.90
N VAL A 369 -13.43 9.43 6.11
CA VAL A 369 -13.16 8.50 5.00
C VAL A 369 -12.39 7.28 5.50
N ILE A 370 -11.41 7.52 6.38
CA ILE A 370 -10.57 6.50 7.00
C ILE A 370 -10.82 6.53 8.51
N GLU A 371 -11.14 5.37 9.06
CA GLU A 371 -11.15 5.09 10.49
C GLU A 371 -9.84 4.40 10.89
N LEU A 372 -9.23 4.87 11.97
CA LEU A 372 -8.03 4.26 12.52
C LEU A 372 -8.41 3.03 13.38
N PRO A 373 -7.53 2.02 13.49
CA PRO A 373 -7.72 0.94 14.44
C PRO A 373 -7.76 1.50 15.87
N GLU A 374 -8.48 0.82 16.77
CA GLU A 374 -8.36 1.14 18.19
C GLU A 374 -6.90 0.95 18.62
N PRO A 375 -6.31 1.91 19.36
CA PRO A 375 -4.92 1.80 19.77
C PRO A 375 -4.74 0.57 20.66
N VAL A 376 -3.98 -0.41 20.18
CA VAL A 376 -3.55 -1.54 21.00
C VAL A 376 -2.48 -1.00 21.94
N MET A 377 -2.85 -0.82 23.21
CA MET A 377 -1.88 -0.54 24.26
C MET A 377 -0.97 -1.76 24.39
N VAL A 378 0.20 -1.72 23.77
CA VAL A 378 1.27 -2.66 24.07
C VAL A 378 1.77 -2.27 25.46
N GLU A 379 1.40 -3.03 26.48
CA GLU A 379 2.07 -2.91 27.77
C GLU A 379 3.56 -3.19 27.51
N PRO A 380 4.47 -2.23 27.79
CA PRO A 380 5.88 -2.50 27.63
C PRO A 380 6.19 -3.71 28.51
N LEU A 381 6.75 -4.77 27.90
CA LEU A 381 7.33 -5.88 28.63
C LEU A 381 8.38 -5.28 29.57
N MET A 382 7.99 -5.04 30.82
CA MET A 382 8.94 -4.79 31.88
C MET A 382 9.78 -6.06 31.95
N TYR A 383 10.99 -5.99 31.41
CA TYR A 383 12.04 -6.90 31.81
C TYR A 383 12.15 -6.74 33.33
N GLU A 384 11.57 -7.67 34.08
CA GLU A 384 11.95 -7.87 35.47
C GLU A 384 13.46 -8.06 35.46
N GLN A 385 14.19 -7.02 35.87
CA GLN A 385 15.59 -7.18 36.22
C GLN A 385 15.62 -8.12 37.43
N GLY A 386 15.78 -9.41 37.13
CA GLY A 386 15.97 -10.47 38.10
C GLY A 386 17.37 -10.37 38.72
N GLU A 387 17.32 -10.20 40.04
CA GLU A 387 18.32 -10.33 41.11
C GLU A 387 19.65 -11.06 40.87
#